data_AF-A0A350P0J0-F1
#
_entry.id   AF-A0A350P0J0-F1
#
_cell.length_a   1.000
_cell.length_b   1.000
_cell.length_c   1.000
_cell.angle_alpha   90.00
_cell.angle_beta   90.00
_cell.angle_gamma   90.00
#
_symmetry.space_group_name_H-M   'P 1'
#
loop_
_entity.id
_entity.type
_entity.pdbx_description
1 polymer ?
#
loop_
_entity_poly.entity_id
_entity_poly.type
_entity_poly.pdbx_seq_one_letter_code
_entity_poly.pdbx_strand_id
1 'polypeptide(L)'
;MKDMVLNDEMMKNVAANVGVEVSTLRVRAETVLDEQGPAWRNAGKNDEECGVFALRVAARQLASESAKLKRSGAESLKGMFISVPRYKDWGQLLYRKMDSTLKMADEDARESLVTQGKVVIFTDNYDGTYTRAINPSLRNKVVFEADYDEDSVTELPKNYKQLDESTYYYIVWDSKSPTFPSGDANFKYGAPRPTKELERTMIFATADGPVTIKASGSVAEDAPPTFVPCTYAVRMGKNGVGYAKAGVSVFNRDDSLAS
;
A
#
# COMPACT_ATOMS: atom_id res chain seq x y z
N MET A 1 32.81 13.91 -17.55
CA MET A 1 31.62 13.56 -18.36
C MET A 1 32.11 13.18 -19.73
N LYS A 2 32.02 11.90 -20.11
CA LYS A 2 32.32 11.45 -21.47
C LYS A 2 30.97 11.45 -22.18
N ASP A 3 30.76 12.39 -23.09
CA ASP A 3 29.47 12.54 -23.77
C ASP A 3 29.09 11.24 -24.48
N MET A 4 27.86 10.80 -24.23
CA MET A 4 27.26 9.66 -24.90
C MET A 4 27.14 9.97 -26.40
N VAL A 5 27.99 9.35 -27.22
CA VAL A 5 27.96 9.49 -28.69
C VAL A 5 26.80 8.66 -29.24
N LEU A 6 25.57 9.16 -29.05
CA LEU A 6 24.37 8.59 -29.65
C LEU A 6 23.90 9.51 -30.78
N ASN A 7 23.57 8.91 -31.93
CA ASN A 7 22.95 9.61 -33.04
C ASN A 7 21.63 10.27 -32.56
N ASP A 8 21.57 11.59 -32.58
CA ASP A 8 20.41 12.39 -32.16
C ASP A 8 19.11 11.99 -32.88
N GLU A 9 19.21 11.51 -34.12
CA GLU A 9 18.07 11.03 -34.90
C GLU A 9 17.52 9.72 -34.34
N MET A 10 18.40 8.80 -33.93
CA MET A 10 18.00 7.54 -33.31
C MET A 10 17.31 7.78 -31.95
N MET A 11 17.81 8.73 -31.17
CA MET A 11 17.19 9.12 -29.91
C MET A 11 15.79 9.71 -30.10
N LYS A 12 15.61 10.60 -31.09
CA LYS A 12 14.28 11.14 -31.44
C LYS A 12 13.31 10.04 -31.85
N ASN A 13 13.75 9.09 -32.68
CA ASN A 13 12.91 7.98 -33.16
C ASN A 13 12.50 7.04 -32.02
N VAL A 14 13.42 6.70 -31.12
CA VAL A 14 13.12 5.83 -29.97
C VAL A 14 12.22 6.55 -28.96
N ALA A 15 12.45 7.84 -28.69
CA ALA A 15 11.61 8.64 -27.81
C ALA A 15 10.17 8.73 -28.34
N ALA A 16 9.99 8.97 -29.64
CA ALA A 16 8.69 8.98 -30.30
C ALA A 16 7.97 7.62 -30.19
N ASN A 17 8.69 6.51 -30.42
CA ASN A 17 8.13 5.16 -30.32
C ASN A 17 7.67 4.79 -28.90
N VAL A 18 8.36 5.28 -27.87
CA VAL A 18 8.04 5.01 -26.46
C VAL A 18 7.07 6.05 -25.89
N GLY A 19 6.84 7.16 -26.60
CA GLY A 19 5.93 8.23 -26.19
C GLY A 19 6.46 9.07 -25.03
N VAL A 20 7.77 9.33 -25.00
CA VAL A 20 8.45 10.12 -23.96
C VAL A 20 9.24 11.27 -24.58
N GLU A 21 9.56 12.29 -23.79
CA GLU A 21 10.47 13.35 -24.25
C GLU A 21 11.90 12.84 -24.41
N VAL A 22 12.63 13.41 -25.38
CA VAL A 22 14.02 13.05 -25.69
C VAL A 22 14.94 13.31 -24.50
N SER A 23 14.70 14.40 -23.76
CA SER A 23 15.43 14.74 -22.52
C SER A 23 15.31 13.63 -21.47
N THR A 24 14.10 13.15 -21.21
CA THR A 24 13.83 12.07 -20.26
C THR A 24 14.51 10.76 -20.69
N LEU A 25 14.45 10.43 -21.98
CA LEU A 25 15.11 9.23 -22.51
C LEU A 25 16.64 9.34 -22.40
N ARG A 26 17.21 10.52 -22.68
CA ARG A 26 18.65 10.79 -22.58
C ARG A 26 19.16 10.57 -21.16
N VAL A 27 18.54 11.23 -20.18
CA VAL A 27 18.93 11.10 -18.77
C VAL A 27 18.87 9.64 -18.31
N ARG A 28 17.80 8.91 -18.66
CA ARG A 28 17.69 7.50 -18.28
C ARG A 28 18.72 6.62 -18.98
N ALA A 29 19.02 6.89 -20.26
CA ALA A 29 20.06 6.17 -20.99
C ALA A 29 21.45 6.40 -20.38
N GLU A 30 21.76 7.61 -19.95
CA GLU A 30 23.01 7.94 -19.25
C GLU A 30 23.11 7.18 -17.92
N THR A 31 22.05 7.16 -17.11
CA THR A 31 22.03 6.38 -15.86
C THR A 31 22.30 4.89 -16.11
N VAL A 32 21.64 4.30 -17.11
CA VAL A 32 21.85 2.90 -17.46
C VAL A 32 23.28 2.66 -17.96
N LEU A 33 23.84 3.59 -18.74
CA LEU A 33 25.20 3.49 -19.23
C LEU A 33 26.23 3.55 -18.10
N ASP A 34 26.00 4.38 -17.08
CA ASP A 34 26.86 4.47 -15.90
C ASP A 34 26.80 3.18 -15.06
N GLU A 35 25.61 2.61 -14.89
CA GLU A 35 25.41 1.38 -14.11
C GLU A 35 25.91 0.11 -14.83
N GLN A 36 25.59 -0.05 -16.12
CA GLN A 36 25.77 -1.30 -16.87
C GLN A 36 26.92 -1.22 -17.88
N GLY A 37 27.35 -0.03 -18.26
CA GLY A 37 28.42 0.19 -19.24
C GLY A 37 29.75 -0.48 -18.88
N PRO A 38 30.23 -0.45 -17.61
CA PRO A 38 31.46 -1.15 -17.23
C PRO A 38 31.39 -2.67 -17.50
N ALA A 39 30.24 -3.30 -17.22
CA ALA A 39 30.05 -4.72 -17.48
C ALA A 39 30.05 -5.04 -18.98
N TRP A 40 29.44 -4.21 -19.81
CA TRP A 40 29.44 -4.38 -21.26
C TRP A 40 30.83 -4.18 -21.88
N ARG A 41 31.58 -3.17 -21.42
CA ARG A 41 32.97 -2.97 -21.84
C ARG A 41 33.86 -4.15 -21.48
N ASN A 42 33.70 -4.70 -20.27
CA ASN A 42 34.42 -5.91 -19.85
C ASN A 42 34.05 -7.14 -20.70
N ALA A 43 32.84 -7.16 -21.27
CA ALA A 43 32.40 -8.18 -22.22
C ALA A 43 32.87 -7.91 -23.67
N GLY A 44 33.76 -6.94 -23.89
CA GLY A 44 34.35 -6.62 -25.20
C GLY A 44 33.50 -5.70 -26.07
N LYS A 45 32.50 -5.02 -25.52
CA LYS A 45 31.68 -4.04 -26.26
C LYS A 45 32.37 -2.68 -26.37
N ASN A 46 32.26 -2.08 -27.55
CA ASN A 46 32.78 -0.72 -27.77
C ASN A 46 31.82 0.35 -27.20
N ASP A 47 32.28 1.60 -27.10
CA ASP A 47 31.49 2.69 -26.50
C ASP A 47 30.18 2.98 -27.25
N GLU A 48 30.15 2.78 -28.58
CA GLU A 48 28.96 2.96 -29.41
C GLU A 48 27.91 1.86 -29.17
N GLU A 49 28.33 0.59 -29.11
CA GLU A 49 27.49 -0.55 -28.76
C GLU A 49 26.91 -0.40 -27.34
N CYS A 50 27.72 0.08 -26.39
CA CYS A 50 27.27 0.36 -25.03
C CYS A 50 26.19 1.46 -25.02
N GLY A 51 26.36 2.53 -25.81
CA GLY A 51 25.35 3.59 -25.96
C GLY A 51 24.03 3.07 -26.54
N VAL A 52 24.08 2.24 -27.58
CA VAL A 52 22.89 1.62 -28.17
C VAL A 52 22.18 0.68 -27.17
N PHE A 53 22.95 -0.09 -26.39
CA PHE A 53 22.38 -0.97 -25.37
C PHE A 53 21.73 -0.18 -24.24
N ALA A 54 22.39 0.87 -23.75
CA ALA A 54 21.83 1.77 -22.76
C ALA A 54 20.50 2.37 -23.23
N LEU A 55 20.46 2.86 -24.48
CA LEU A 55 19.25 3.43 -25.08
C LEU A 55 18.10 2.41 -25.15
N ARG A 56 18.38 1.17 -25.58
CA ARG A 56 17.35 0.11 -25.67
C ARG A 56 16.83 -0.31 -24.31
N VAL A 57 17.71 -0.41 -23.32
CA VAL A 57 17.33 -0.78 -21.94
C VAL A 57 16.49 0.34 -21.33
N ALA A 58 16.92 1.61 -21.44
CA ALA A 58 16.17 2.77 -20.98
C ALA A 58 14.79 2.86 -21.64
N ALA A 59 14.72 2.70 -22.96
CA ALA A 59 13.46 2.67 -23.71
C ALA A 59 12.51 1.56 -23.21
N ARG A 60 13.01 0.35 -22.96
CA ARG A 60 12.20 -0.76 -22.40
C ARG A 60 11.72 -0.48 -20.99
N GLN A 61 12.57 0.10 -20.14
CA GLN A 61 12.19 0.49 -18.78
C GLN A 61 11.07 1.52 -18.79
N LEU A 62 11.22 2.60 -19.56
CA LEU A 62 10.22 3.67 -19.70
C LEU A 62 8.90 3.14 -20.30
N ALA A 63 8.97 2.30 -21.33
CA ALA A 63 7.78 1.66 -21.89
C ALA A 63 7.04 0.78 -20.87
N SER A 64 7.80 0.03 -20.06
CA SER A 64 7.25 -0.82 -18.98
C SER A 64 6.60 0.02 -17.88
N GLU A 65 7.23 1.12 -17.46
CA GLU A 65 6.70 2.09 -16.49
C GLU A 65 5.40 2.73 -16.99
N SER A 66 5.39 3.24 -18.22
CA SER A 66 4.20 3.80 -18.86
C SER A 66 3.06 2.78 -18.97
N ALA A 67 3.38 1.53 -19.35
CA ALA A 67 2.38 0.48 -19.41
C ALA A 67 1.83 0.10 -18.02
N LYS A 68 2.66 0.09 -16.98
CA LYS A 68 2.23 -0.13 -15.58
C LYS A 68 1.31 1.00 -15.11
N LEU A 69 1.67 2.25 -15.37
CA LEU A 69 0.85 3.42 -15.07
C LEU A 69 -0.52 3.32 -15.74
N LYS A 70 -0.54 3.09 -17.07
CA LYS A 70 -1.78 2.94 -17.86
C LYS A 70 -2.68 1.82 -17.33
N ARG A 71 -2.13 0.65 -17.04
CA ARG A 71 -2.90 -0.47 -16.46
C ARG A 71 -3.41 -0.18 -15.05
N SER A 72 -2.69 0.62 -14.28
CA SER A 72 -3.07 0.95 -12.90
C SER A 72 -4.15 2.03 -12.80
N GLY A 73 -4.41 2.77 -13.89
CA GLY A 73 -5.28 3.95 -13.89
C GLY A 73 -4.72 5.09 -13.04
N ALA A 74 -3.41 5.10 -12.80
CA ALA A 74 -2.72 6.15 -12.08
C ALA A 74 -2.23 7.23 -13.04
N GLU A 75 -2.19 8.47 -12.56
CA GLU A 75 -1.63 9.63 -13.22
C GLU A 75 -0.37 10.09 -12.49
N SER A 76 0.59 10.65 -13.22
CA SER A 76 1.81 11.19 -12.66
C SER A 76 1.62 12.67 -12.34
N LEU A 77 1.66 13.01 -11.06
CA LEU A 77 1.61 14.39 -10.60
C LEU A 77 3.02 14.97 -10.59
N LYS A 78 3.16 16.21 -11.09
CA LYS A 78 4.38 17.01 -10.97
C LYS A 78 4.18 18.04 -9.86
N GLY A 79 5.14 18.15 -8.96
CA GLY A 79 5.00 19.03 -7.80
C GLY A 79 5.97 18.69 -6.68
N MET A 80 5.56 18.91 -5.44
CA MET A 80 6.35 18.53 -4.27
C MET A 80 5.44 18.21 -3.09
N PHE A 81 5.92 17.38 -2.17
CA PHE A 81 5.24 17.18 -0.91
C PHE A 81 5.44 18.39 0.01
N ILE A 82 4.37 18.97 0.53
CA ILE A 82 4.43 20.06 1.52
C ILE A 82 4.12 19.58 2.93
N SER A 83 3.55 18.37 3.06
CA SER A 83 3.30 17.72 4.34
C SER A 83 3.38 16.21 4.19
N VAL A 84 4.31 15.59 4.94
CA VAL A 84 4.49 14.14 5.03
C VAL A 84 4.56 13.77 6.51
N PRO A 85 3.42 13.66 7.20
CA PRO A 85 3.40 13.24 8.59
C PRO A 85 3.81 11.77 8.72
N ARG A 86 4.09 11.34 9.95
CA ARG A 86 4.29 9.92 10.26
C ARG A 86 3.04 9.13 9.90
N TYR A 87 3.23 7.90 9.43
CA TYR A 87 2.12 6.98 9.22
C TYR A 87 1.44 6.68 10.56
N LYS A 88 0.16 6.30 10.47
CA LYS A 88 -0.62 5.76 11.58
C LYS A 88 -0.88 4.29 11.33
N ASP A 89 -0.80 3.49 12.38
CA ASP A 89 -1.28 2.10 12.36
C ASP A 89 -2.64 2.03 13.06
N TRP A 90 -3.70 2.02 12.25
CA TRP A 90 -5.07 1.97 12.76
C TRP A 90 -5.39 0.63 13.42
N GLY A 91 -4.81 -0.46 12.91
CA GLY A 91 -4.96 -1.79 13.49
C GLY A 91 -4.39 -1.82 14.90
N GLN A 92 -3.13 -1.43 15.05
CA GLN A 92 -2.47 -1.41 16.36
C GLN A 92 -3.19 -0.49 17.36
N LEU A 93 -3.65 0.68 16.92
CA LEU A 93 -4.38 1.61 17.78
C LEU A 93 -5.71 1.02 18.26
N LEU A 94 -6.47 0.38 17.37
CA LEU A 94 -7.74 -0.27 17.72
C LEU A 94 -7.53 -1.43 18.68
N TYR A 95 -6.57 -2.32 18.41
CA TYR A 95 -6.24 -3.43 19.29
C TYR A 95 -5.78 -2.96 20.67
N ARG A 96 -4.95 -1.90 20.76
CA ARG A 96 -4.54 -1.33 22.04
C ARG A 96 -5.71 -0.78 22.85
N LYS A 97 -6.63 -0.07 22.19
CA LYS A 97 -7.85 0.44 22.85
C LYS A 97 -8.72 -0.70 23.35
N MET A 98 -8.97 -1.69 22.51
CA MET A 98 -9.78 -2.85 22.87
C MET A 98 -9.14 -3.67 23.99
N ASP A 99 -7.83 -3.87 23.98
CA ASP A 99 -7.08 -4.53 25.06
C ASP A 99 -7.32 -3.84 26.41
N SER A 100 -7.23 -2.49 26.42
CA SER A 100 -7.49 -1.70 27.61
C SER A 100 -8.96 -1.83 28.07
N THR A 101 -9.90 -1.82 27.12
CA THR A 101 -11.33 -2.00 27.42
C THR A 101 -11.61 -3.38 28.00
N LEU A 102 -11.11 -4.46 27.39
CA LEU A 102 -11.35 -5.83 27.83
C LEU A 102 -10.71 -6.14 29.19
N LYS A 103 -9.54 -5.58 29.49
CA LYS A 103 -8.88 -5.74 30.80
C LYS A 103 -9.64 -5.07 31.94
N MET A 104 -10.35 -3.98 31.65
CA MET A 104 -11.14 -3.25 32.64
C MET A 104 -12.60 -3.70 32.69
N ALA A 105 -13.07 -4.40 31.65
CA ALA A 105 -14.43 -4.92 31.56
C ALA A 105 -14.60 -6.17 32.43
N ASP A 106 -15.74 -6.22 33.13
CA ASP A 106 -16.27 -7.44 33.74
C ASP A 106 -16.83 -8.39 32.68
N GLU A 107 -17.31 -9.56 33.13
CA GLU A 107 -17.82 -10.62 32.27
C GLU A 107 -19.03 -10.14 31.44
N ASP A 108 -20.03 -9.51 32.08
CA ASP A 108 -21.20 -8.94 31.41
C ASP A 108 -20.83 -7.92 30.32
N ALA A 109 -19.85 -7.04 30.56
CA ALA A 109 -19.39 -6.09 29.56
C ALA A 109 -18.64 -6.77 28.41
N ARG A 110 -17.89 -7.85 28.68
CA ARG A 110 -17.22 -8.65 27.63
C ARG A 110 -18.24 -9.39 26.78
N GLU A 111 -19.23 -10.03 27.39
CA GLU A 111 -20.36 -10.65 26.68
C GLU A 111 -21.05 -9.62 25.79
N SER A 112 -21.39 -8.44 26.32
CA SER A 112 -22.03 -7.38 25.52
C SER A 112 -21.21 -6.98 24.28
N LEU A 113 -19.88 -6.94 24.38
CA LEU A 113 -19.01 -6.66 23.23
C LEU A 113 -19.00 -7.80 22.21
N VAL A 114 -19.11 -9.05 22.65
CA VAL A 114 -19.31 -10.23 21.78
C VAL A 114 -20.70 -10.16 21.12
N THR A 115 -21.76 -9.92 21.90
CA THR A 115 -23.15 -9.81 21.44
C THR A 115 -23.30 -8.73 20.36
N GLN A 116 -22.63 -7.58 20.54
CA GLN A 116 -22.61 -6.49 19.57
C GLN A 116 -21.68 -6.74 18.36
N GLY A 117 -21.04 -7.90 18.30
CA GLY A 117 -20.14 -8.29 17.22
C GLY A 117 -18.91 -7.39 17.11
N LYS A 118 -18.41 -6.85 18.22
CA LYS A 118 -17.19 -6.02 18.25
C LYS A 118 -15.94 -6.88 18.37
N VAL A 119 -16.02 -7.95 19.13
CA VAL A 119 -14.91 -8.88 19.41
C VAL A 119 -15.40 -10.31 19.35
N VAL A 120 -14.44 -11.22 19.22
CA VAL A 120 -14.61 -12.65 19.46
C VAL A 120 -13.56 -13.04 20.48
N ILE A 121 -13.97 -13.74 21.53
CA ILE A 121 -13.13 -14.12 22.66
C ILE A 121 -12.93 -15.64 22.63
N PHE A 122 -11.74 -16.09 23.00
CA PHE A 122 -11.35 -17.48 23.11
C PHE A 122 -10.80 -17.71 24.50
N THR A 123 -11.34 -18.69 25.21
CA THR A 123 -10.85 -19.13 26.51
C THR A 123 -10.18 -20.48 26.34
N ASP A 124 -8.93 -20.61 26.73
CA ASP A 124 -8.17 -21.86 26.71
C ASP A 124 -8.76 -22.84 27.73
N ASN A 125 -9.08 -24.04 27.26
CA ASN A 125 -9.61 -25.12 28.10
C ASN A 125 -8.47 -25.96 28.74
N TYR A 126 -7.20 -25.63 28.46
CA TYR A 126 -5.99 -26.33 28.90
C TYR A 126 -5.87 -27.79 28.43
N ASP A 127 -6.63 -28.16 27.39
CA ASP A 127 -6.65 -29.48 26.78
C ASP A 127 -6.27 -29.45 25.28
N GLY A 128 -5.85 -28.29 24.78
CA GLY A 128 -5.58 -28.05 23.36
C GLY A 128 -6.78 -27.57 22.56
N THR A 129 -7.92 -27.33 23.22
CA THR A 129 -9.10 -26.68 22.64
C THR A 129 -9.37 -25.32 23.29
N TYR A 130 -10.18 -24.51 22.61
CA TYR A 130 -10.60 -23.19 23.07
C TYR A 130 -12.12 -23.10 23.01
N THR A 131 -12.72 -22.52 24.03
CA THR A 131 -14.13 -22.10 24.01
C THR A 131 -14.20 -20.72 23.37
N ARG A 132 -14.87 -20.62 22.22
CA ARG A 132 -15.01 -19.40 21.44
C ARG A 132 -16.38 -18.77 21.70
N ALA A 133 -16.37 -17.59 22.30
CA ALA A 133 -17.54 -16.72 22.41
C ALA A 133 -17.66 -15.82 21.17
N ILE A 134 -18.76 -15.97 20.42
CA ILE A 134 -18.99 -15.28 19.14
C ILE A 134 -20.47 -14.97 18.92
N ASN A 135 -20.76 -13.85 18.27
CA ASN A 135 -22.11 -13.59 17.77
C ASN A 135 -22.46 -14.56 16.61
N PRO A 136 -23.57 -15.31 16.69
CA PRO A 136 -23.92 -16.33 15.70
C PRO A 136 -24.20 -15.78 14.30
N SER A 137 -24.69 -14.53 14.16
CA SER A 137 -24.86 -13.89 12.85
C SER A 137 -23.53 -13.75 12.11
N LEU A 138 -22.45 -13.42 12.82
CA LEU A 138 -21.11 -13.30 12.25
C LEU A 138 -20.53 -14.66 11.84
N ARG A 139 -20.82 -15.72 12.60
CA ARG A 139 -20.43 -17.10 12.29
C ARG A 139 -21.16 -17.61 11.04
N ASN A 140 -22.48 -17.42 11.01
CA ASN A 140 -23.36 -17.94 9.96
C ASN A 140 -23.41 -17.06 8.70
N LYS A 141 -22.76 -15.88 8.71
CA LYS A 141 -22.72 -14.92 7.60
C LYS A 141 -24.12 -14.43 7.17
N VAL A 142 -25.00 -14.25 8.15
CA VAL A 142 -26.36 -13.75 7.95
C VAL A 142 -26.47 -12.26 8.30
N VAL A 143 -27.66 -11.68 8.20
CA VAL A 143 -27.90 -10.31 8.67
C VAL A 143 -27.58 -10.22 10.16
N PHE A 144 -26.94 -9.11 10.56
CA PHE A 144 -26.48 -8.93 11.92
C PHE A 144 -27.67 -8.77 12.88
N GLU A 145 -27.74 -9.66 13.86
CA GLU A 145 -28.64 -9.56 15.00
C GLU A 145 -27.79 -9.71 16.26
N ALA A 146 -28.07 -8.91 17.28
CA ALA A 146 -27.30 -8.90 18.51
C ALA A 146 -27.63 -10.17 19.31
N ASP A 147 -26.67 -11.10 19.39
CA ASP A 147 -26.85 -12.38 20.06
C ASP A 147 -25.49 -12.95 20.52
N TYR A 148 -25.52 -13.85 21.49
CA TYR A 148 -24.35 -14.48 22.10
C TYR A 148 -24.41 -16.00 21.92
N ASP A 149 -23.30 -16.59 21.47
CA ASP A 149 -23.18 -18.04 21.38
C ASP A 149 -21.75 -18.48 21.68
N GLU A 150 -21.60 -19.74 22.06
CA GLU A 150 -20.33 -20.38 22.35
C GLU A 150 -20.17 -21.68 21.56
N ASP A 151 -18.96 -21.93 21.07
CA ASP A 151 -18.58 -23.22 20.52
C ASP A 151 -17.14 -23.59 20.84
N SER A 152 -16.78 -24.85 20.64
CA SER A 152 -15.42 -25.34 20.83
C SER A 152 -14.64 -25.32 19.51
N VAL A 153 -13.41 -24.83 19.55
CA VAL A 153 -12.49 -24.80 18.41
C VAL A 153 -11.10 -25.30 18.81
N THR A 154 -10.32 -25.82 17.86
CA THR A 154 -8.98 -26.35 18.12
C THR A 154 -7.85 -25.39 17.72
N GLU A 155 -8.18 -24.28 17.05
CA GLU A 155 -7.18 -23.35 16.52
C GLU A 155 -7.59 -21.89 16.70
N LEU A 156 -6.61 -21.05 17.03
CA LEU A 156 -6.76 -19.60 17.07
C LEU A 156 -6.55 -18.97 15.68
N PRO A 157 -7.29 -17.92 15.31
CA PRO A 157 -7.17 -17.28 14.01
C PRO A 157 -5.89 -16.44 13.89
N LYS A 158 -5.28 -16.36 12.71
CA LYS A 158 -3.98 -15.66 12.48
C LYS A 158 -3.80 -14.28 13.13
N ASN A 159 -4.87 -13.49 13.26
CA ASN A 159 -4.84 -12.12 13.79
C ASN A 159 -5.30 -12.03 15.25
N TYR A 160 -5.21 -13.12 16.02
CA TYR A 160 -5.56 -13.10 17.45
C TYR A 160 -4.58 -12.24 18.25
N LYS A 161 -5.05 -11.75 19.39
CA LYS A 161 -4.27 -11.10 20.45
C LYS A 161 -4.53 -11.80 21.77
N GLN A 162 -3.48 -12.02 22.52
CA GLN A 162 -3.56 -12.52 23.89
C GLN A 162 -3.99 -11.37 24.81
N LEU A 163 -5.01 -11.60 25.63
CA LEU A 163 -5.50 -10.66 26.63
C LEU A 163 -4.81 -10.92 27.99
N ASP A 164 -4.76 -12.18 28.39
CA ASP A 164 -4.15 -12.71 29.62
C ASP A 164 -3.64 -14.15 29.40
N GLU A 165 -3.33 -14.90 30.47
CA GLU A 165 -2.74 -16.24 30.37
C GLU A 165 -3.63 -17.27 29.69
N SER A 166 -4.95 -17.14 29.78
CA SER A 166 -5.93 -18.12 29.26
C SER A 166 -6.88 -17.54 28.23
N THR A 167 -6.87 -16.23 28.00
CA THR A 167 -7.85 -15.55 27.16
C THR A 167 -7.19 -14.89 25.95
N TYR A 168 -7.77 -15.13 24.78
CA TYR A 168 -7.38 -14.54 23.51
C TYR A 168 -8.59 -13.87 22.85
N TYR A 169 -8.35 -12.93 21.96
CA TYR A 169 -9.43 -12.26 21.24
C TYR A 169 -8.99 -11.77 19.87
N TYR A 170 -9.96 -11.45 19.02
CA TYR A 170 -9.74 -10.56 17.87
C TYR A 170 -10.86 -9.53 17.76
N ILE A 171 -10.57 -8.42 17.08
CA ILE A 171 -11.58 -7.41 16.74
C ILE A 171 -12.25 -7.80 15.43
N VAL A 172 -13.58 -7.79 15.39
CA VAL A 172 -14.34 -8.07 14.16
C VAL A 172 -14.12 -6.94 13.15
N TRP A 173 -13.76 -7.30 11.90
CA TRP A 173 -13.44 -6.30 10.87
C TRP A 173 -14.67 -5.53 10.41
N ASP A 174 -15.76 -6.23 10.13
CA ASP A 174 -17.05 -5.66 9.78
C ASP A 174 -18.19 -6.51 10.34
N SER A 175 -19.23 -5.87 10.83
CA SER A 175 -20.46 -6.50 11.33
C SER A 175 -21.72 -5.91 10.70
N LYS A 176 -21.59 -5.00 9.71
CA LYS A 176 -22.74 -4.27 9.16
C LYS A 176 -23.53 -5.07 8.14
N SER A 177 -22.86 -5.73 7.20
CA SER A 177 -23.51 -6.45 6.11
C SER A 177 -22.68 -7.65 5.64
N PRO A 178 -23.29 -8.83 5.45
CA PRO A 178 -22.63 -10.00 4.90
C PRO A 178 -22.29 -9.87 3.40
N THR A 179 -22.87 -8.88 2.70
CA THR A 179 -22.62 -8.60 1.29
C THR A 179 -22.22 -7.14 1.07
N PHE A 180 -21.38 -6.90 0.07
CA PHE A 180 -21.09 -5.55 -0.42
C PHE A 180 -22.28 -5.01 -1.22
N PRO A 181 -22.39 -3.69 -1.45
CA PRO A 181 -23.40 -3.11 -2.33
C PRO A 181 -23.40 -3.66 -3.77
N SER A 182 -22.29 -4.26 -4.21
CA SER A 182 -22.20 -4.96 -5.51
C SER A 182 -22.93 -6.31 -5.54
N GLY A 183 -23.35 -6.84 -4.37
CA GLY A 183 -23.91 -8.18 -4.21
C GLY A 183 -22.88 -9.25 -3.86
N ASP A 184 -21.57 -8.95 -3.97
CA ASP A 184 -20.50 -9.90 -3.65
C ASP A 184 -20.43 -10.17 -2.14
N ALA A 185 -19.97 -11.37 -1.77
CA ALA A 185 -19.73 -11.72 -0.38
C ALA A 185 -18.71 -10.76 0.27
N ASN A 186 -19.06 -10.23 1.44
CA ASN A 186 -18.19 -9.35 2.19
C ASN A 186 -17.17 -10.18 2.97
N PHE A 187 -15.96 -10.31 2.42
CA PHE A 187 -14.86 -11.02 3.06
C PHE A 187 -14.45 -10.46 4.44
N LYS A 188 -14.87 -9.24 4.78
CA LYS A 188 -14.61 -8.61 6.08
C LYS A 188 -15.65 -8.98 7.13
N TYR A 189 -16.83 -9.42 6.72
CA TYR A 189 -17.94 -9.66 7.63
C TYR A 189 -17.61 -10.79 8.61
N GLY A 190 -17.58 -10.49 9.90
CA GLY A 190 -17.20 -11.43 10.97
C GLY A 190 -15.73 -11.88 10.97
N ALA A 191 -14.92 -11.39 10.02
CA ALA A 191 -13.53 -11.80 9.87
C ALA A 191 -12.62 -11.12 10.90
N PRO A 192 -11.50 -11.74 11.30
CA PRO A 192 -10.50 -11.11 12.16
C PRO A 192 -9.88 -9.88 11.48
N ARG A 193 -10.04 -8.72 12.09
CA ARG A 193 -9.44 -7.48 11.59
C ARG A 193 -7.91 -7.59 11.61
N PRO A 194 -7.20 -7.13 10.56
CA PRO A 194 -5.75 -7.09 10.56
C PRO A 194 -5.20 -6.31 11.76
N THR A 195 -4.14 -6.84 12.38
CA THR A 195 -3.45 -6.19 13.50
C THR A 195 -2.61 -5.00 13.06
N LYS A 196 -2.27 -4.93 11.76
CA LYS A 196 -1.53 -3.84 11.12
C LYS A 196 -2.35 -3.26 9.98
N GLU A 197 -2.76 -2.01 10.11
CA GLU A 197 -3.46 -1.25 9.06
C GLU A 197 -2.80 0.13 8.93
N LEU A 198 -1.70 0.15 8.18
CA LEU A 198 -0.93 1.37 7.97
C LEU A 198 -1.65 2.32 7.01
N GLU A 199 -1.68 3.59 7.39
CA GLU A 199 -2.15 4.70 6.57
C GLU A 199 -1.25 5.92 6.76
N ARG A 200 -0.91 6.59 5.65
CA ARG A 200 -0.30 7.91 5.67
C ARG A 200 -1.10 8.85 4.78
N THR A 201 -1.53 9.96 5.35
CA THR A 201 -2.14 11.06 4.60
C THR A 201 -1.11 12.17 4.44
N MET A 202 -0.82 12.54 3.20
CA MET A 202 0.19 13.53 2.80
C MET A 202 -0.49 14.64 1.99
N ILE A 203 0.19 15.79 1.88
CA ILE A 203 -0.26 16.89 1.02
C ILE A 203 0.82 17.13 -0.04
N PHE A 204 0.39 17.12 -1.29
CA PHE A 204 1.23 17.30 -2.47
C PHE A 204 0.80 18.56 -3.20
N ALA A 205 1.68 19.55 -3.31
CA ALA A 205 1.41 20.78 -4.04
C ALA A 205 1.70 20.56 -5.53
N THR A 206 0.69 20.74 -6.38
CA THR A 206 0.83 20.83 -7.84
C THR A 206 0.64 22.27 -8.31
N ALA A 207 0.82 22.53 -9.61
CA ALA A 207 0.51 23.83 -10.21
C ALA A 207 -0.97 24.22 -10.06
N ASP A 208 -1.87 23.22 -10.04
CA ASP A 208 -3.33 23.42 -9.94
C ASP A 208 -3.82 23.51 -8.48
N GLY A 209 -2.92 23.32 -7.51
CA GLY A 209 -3.20 23.43 -6.09
C GLY A 209 -2.80 22.19 -5.27
N PRO A 210 -3.08 22.20 -3.96
CA PRO A 210 -2.73 21.08 -3.08
C PRO A 210 -3.67 19.89 -3.28
N VAL A 211 -3.09 18.71 -3.49
CA VAL A 211 -3.75 17.41 -3.58
C VAL A 211 -3.48 16.62 -2.30
N THR A 212 -4.53 16.07 -1.70
CA THR A 212 -4.37 15.11 -0.59
C THR A 212 -4.01 13.75 -1.16
N ILE A 213 -2.89 13.17 -0.71
CA ILE A 213 -2.46 11.83 -1.10
C ILE A 213 -2.60 10.88 0.08
N LYS A 214 -3.32 9.77 -0.11
CA LYS A 214 -3.44 8.69 0.86
C LYS A 214 -2.64 7.47 0.41
N ALA A 215 -1.70 7.05 1.24
CA ALA A 215 -0.98 5.79 1.11
C ALA A 215 -1.46 4.79 2.16
N SER A 216 -1.56 3.52 1.78
CA SER A 216 -1.94 2.43 2.67
C SER A 216 -1.00 1.23 2.52
N GLY A 217 -0.97 0.36 3.54
CA GLY A 217 -0.11 -0.82 3.55
C GLY A 217 1.37 -0.44 3.56
N SER A 218 2.21 -1.17 2.83
CA SER A 218 3.66 -0.91 2.78
C SER A 218 4.02 0.47 2.25
N VAL A 219 3.24 1.03 1.32
CA VAL A 219 3.49 2.37 0.75
C VAL A 219 3.32 3.48 1.80
N ALA A 220 2.55 3.21 2.86
CA ALA A 220 2.43 4.17 3.96
C ALA A 220 3.73 4.28 4.77
N GLU A 221 4.62 3.29 4.72
CA GLU A 221 5.92 3.34 5.38
C GLU A 221 6.88 4.28 4.65
N ASP A 222 6.73 4.41 3.33
CA ASP A 222 7.51 5.34 2.51
C ASP A 222 7.32 6.78 3.00
N ALA A 223 8.43 7.47 3.22
CA ALA A 223 8.46 8.84 3.71
C ALA A 223 9.16 9.75 2.70
N PRO A 224 8.48 10.14 1.60
CA PRO A 224 9.04 11.09 0.66
C PRO A 224 9.50 12.38 1.36
N PRO A 225 10.62 12.99 0.93
CA PRO A 225 11.05 14.26 1.48
C PRO A 225 10.05 15.37 1.13
N THR A 226 9.91 16.34 2.04
CA THR A 226 9.11 17.55 1.81
C THR A 226 9.93 18.64 1.11
N PHE A 227 9.26 19.52 0.37
CA PHE A 227 9.85 20.66 -0.34
C PHE A 227 10.93 20.29 -1.37
N VAL A 228 10.88 19.06 -1.87
CA VAL A 228 11.74 18.60 -2.97
C VAL A 228 10.86 18.41 -4.21
N PRO A 229 11.13 19.13 -5.32
CA PRO A 229 10.46 18.90 -6.59
C PRO A 229 10.57 17.45 -7.02
N CYS A 230 9.45 16.85 -7.40
CA CYS A 230 9.38 15.46 -7.81
C CYS A 230 8.18 15.18 -8.71
N THR A 231 8.21 14.00 -9.31
CA THR A 231 7.04 13.35 -9.86
C THR A 231 6.58 12.22 -8.95
N TYR A 232 5.26 12.10 -8.78
CA TYR A 232 4.66 11.07 -7.95
C TYR A 232 3.37 10.54 -8.58
N ALA A 233 3.31 9.24 -8.82
CA ALA A 233 2.15 8.62 -9.45
C ALA A 233 1.06 8.28 -8.42
N VAL A 234 -0.19 8.65 -8.70
CA VAL A 234 -1.34 8.34 -7.85
C VAL A 234 -2.57 8.01 -8.68
N ARG A 235 -3.47 7.20 -8.13
CA ARG A 235 -4.81 7.03 -8.70
C ARG A 235 -5.74 8.07 -8.11
N MET A 236 -6.24 9.00 -8.92
CA MET A 236 -7.19 9.99 -8.43
C MET A 236 -8.58 9.39 -8.22
N GLY A 237 -9.14 9.66 -7.04
CA GLY A 237 -10.54 9.42 -6.75
C GLY A 237 -11.43 10.54 -7.25
N LYS A 238 -12.72 10.25 -7.42
CA LYS A 238 -13.75 11.26 -7.75
C LYS A 238 -13.88 12.38 -6.70
N ASN A 239 -13.35 12.14 -5.49
CA ASN A 239 -13.33 13.08 -4.38
C ASN A 239 -12.08 14.00 -4.38
N GLY A 240 -11.25 13.98 -5.43
CA GLY A 240 -10.04 14.80 -5.51
C GLY A 240 -8.88 14.30 -4.64
N VAL A 241 -9.00 13.11 -4.04
CA VAL A 241 -7.92 12.48 -3.25
C VAL A 241 -7.13 11.53 -4.14
N GLY A 242 -5.81 11.66 -4.13
CA GLY A 242 -4.90 10.71 -4.77
C GLY A 242 -4.64 9.51 -3.88
N TYR A 243 -4.78 8.30 -4.43
CA TYR A 243 -4.47 7.06 -3.71
C TYR A 243 -3.16 6.47 -4.24
N ALA A 244 -2.18 6.37 -3.35
CA ALA A 244 -0.89 5.77 -3.67
C ALA A 244 -1.01 4.23 -3.75
N LYS A 245 -0.27 3.62 -4.66
CA LYS A 245 -0.31 2.19 -4.95
C LYS A 245 1.09 1.59 -4.96
N ALA A 246 1.23 0.44 -4.29
CA ALA A 246 2.52 -0.26 -4.18
C ALA A 246 3.07 -0.60 -5.56
N GLY A 247 4.37 -0.34 -5.76
CA GLY A 247 5.07 -0.58 -7.03
C GLY A 247 4.69 0.36 -8.18
N VAL A 248 3.82 1.36 -7.94
CA VAL A 248 3.45 2.39 -8.92
C VAL A 248 3.80 3.78 -8.38
N SER A 249 3.40 4.06 -7.16
CA SER A 249 3.67 5.33 -6.48
C SER A 249 5.08 5.32 -5.93
N VAL A 250 6.02 5.84 -6.72
CA VAL A 250 7.43 5.95 -6.38
C VAL A 250 7.80 7.42 -6.44
N PHE A 251 8.53 7.90 -5.43
CA PHE A 251 9.11 9.24 -5.42
C PHE A 251 10.24 9.31 -6.44
N ASN A 252 10.08 10.16 -7.45
CA ASN A 252 11.10 10.44 -8.44
C ASN A 252 11.48 11.91 -8.37
N ARG A 253 12.63 12.19 -7.77
CA ARG A 253 13.16 13.55 -7.64
C ARG A 253 13.37 14.18 -9.02
N ASP A 254 13.02 15.46 -9.14
CA ASP A 254 13.35 16.27 -10.30
C ASP A 254 14.59 17.11 -9.99
N ASP A 255 15.76 16.56 -10.31
CA ASP A 255 17.05 17.22 -10.02
C ASP A 255 17.26 18.49 -10.84
N SER A 256 16.51 18.68 -11.95
CA SER A 256 16.62 19.89 -12.77
C SER A 256 16.04 21.14 -12.11
N LEU A 257 15.21 20.95 -11.07
CA LEU A 257 14.51 22.01 -10.33
C LEU A 257 14.94 22.08 -8.85
N ALA A 258 15.83 21.19 -8.41
CA ALA A 258 16.32 21.13 -7.04
C ALA A 258 17.56 22.02 -6.88
N SER A 259 17.36 23.34 -6.93
CA SER A 259 18.38 24.38 -6.70
C SER A 259 18.10 25.15 -5.41
#